data_AF-A0A1H3AXA6-F1
#
_entry.id   AF-A0A1H3AXA6-F1
#
_cell.length_a   1.000
_cell.length_b   1.000
_cell.length_c   1.000
_cell.angle_alpha   90.00
_cell.angle_beta   90.00
_cell.angle_gamma   90.00
#
_symmetry.space_group_name_H-M   'P 1'
#
loop_
_entity.id
_entity.type
_entity.pdbx_description
1 polymer ?
#
loop_
_entity_poly.entity_id
_entity_poly.type
_entity_poly.pdbx_seq_one_letter_code
_entity_poly.pdbx_strand_id
1 'polypeptide(L)'
;MKKLMKTRGFTLVEIIVVLVILAVIAAFTIPAMLGFVEDARGKAAIAEAREVYVAAQGAATELIGTLDKVPVNDNTNDGAYTQLRKDLGAKIKAYVKGDIPFSFGSLKGNANSNVLDVSLDNGNFKYPFTDETYLPQKKGCCLVLIGGAGETQIGEQVKVRLVSYVDQTGKYRINIKVNDQKGGASETVVQKKIGTAWQ
;
A
#
# COMPACT_ATOMS: atom_id res chain seq x y z
N MET A 1 55.60 -28.72 40.65
CA MET A 1 54.76 -27.80 41.46
C MET A 1 53.58 -27.34 40.60
N LYS A 2 52.33 -27.72 40.94
CA LYS A 2 51.13 -27.30 40.19
C LYS A 2 50.58 -26.01 40.79
N LYS A 3 50.63 -24.93 40.02
CA LYS A 3 50.09 -23.62 40.38
C LYS A 3 48.57 -23.65 40.21
N LEU A 4 47.81 -23.58 41.31
CA LEU A 4 46.34 -23.48 41.28
C LEU A 4 45.95 -22.08 40.77
N MET A 5 45.24 -22.03 39.65
CA MET A 5 44.75 -20.79 39.04
C MET A 5 43.55 -20.26 39.84
N LYS A 6 43.64 -19.03 40.34
CA LYS A 6 42.58 -18.35 41.09
C LYS A 6 41.48 -17.93 40.13
N THR A 7 40.34 -18.61 40.14
CA THR A 7 39.12 -18.17 39.46
C THR A 7 38.54 -16.97 40.23
N ARG A 8 38.59 -15.78 39.61
CA ARG A 8 37.88 -14.60 40.11
C ARG A 8 36.48 -14.65 39.50
N GLY A 9 35.47 -14.95 40.32
CA GLY A 9 34.06 -14.86 39.92
C GLY A 9 33.54 -13.42 40.04
N PHE A 10 32.59 -13.05 39.18
CA PHE A 10 31.81 -11.83 39.33
C PHE A 10 30.99 -11.88 40.62
N THR A 11 30.90 -10.77 41.34
CA THR A 11 30.04 -10.68 42.52
C THR A 11 28.57 -10.48 42.10
N LEU A 12 27.63 -11.03 42.87
CA LEU A 12 26.19 -10.78 42.65
C LEU A 12 25.85 -9.29 42.67
N VAL A 13 26.60 -8.52 43.48
CA VAL A 13 26.43 -7.07 43.63
C VAL A 13 26.82 -6.32 42.35
N GLU A 14 27.91 -6.71 41.68
CA GLU A 14 28.29 -6.09 40.40
C GLU A 14 27.23 -6.32 39.32
N ILE A 15 26.56 -7.46 39.32
CA ILE A 15 25.52 -7.75 38.33
C ILE A 15 24.22 -6.99 38.64
N ILE A 16 23.77 -6.94 39.90
CA ILE A 16 22.49 -6.29 40.23
C ILE A 16 22.53 -4.77 40.00
N VAL A 17 23.64 -4.10 40.29
CA VAL A 17 23.78 -2.65 40.07
C VAL A 17 23.67 -2.32 38.58
N VAL A 18 24.32 -3.11 37.73
CA VAL A 18 24.25 -2.92 36.27
C VAL A 18 22.82 -3.13 35.76
N LEU A 19 22.14 -4.18 36.23
CA LEU A 19 20.75 -4.44 35.83
C LEU A 19 19.79 -3.31 36.24
N VAL A 20 19.99 -2.70 37.43
CA VAL A 20 19.18 -1.56 37.88
C VAL A 20 19.39 -0.34 36.99
N ILE A 21 20.64 0.00 36.64
CA ILE A 21 20.93 1.13 35.74
C ILE A 21 20.32 0.89 34.36
N LEU A 22 20.48 -0.32 33.80
CA LEU A 22 19.87 -0.70 32.53
C LEU A 22 18.34 -0.61 32.57
N ALA A 23 17.71 -1.03 33.67
CA ALA A 23 16.26 -0.95 33.85
C ALA A 23 15.75 0.49 33.83
N VAL A 24 16.42 1.41 34.52
CA VAL A 24 16.02 2.82 34.56
C VAL A 24 16.13 3.47 33.18
N ILE A 25 17.24 3.23 32.46
CA ILE A 25 17.43 3.79 31.11
C ILE A 25 16.41 3.20 30.13
N ALA A 26 16.16 1.88 30.20
CA ALA A 26 15.20 1.20 29.35
C ALA A 26 13.77 1.72 29.57
N ALA A 27 13.38 2.01 30.81
CA ALA A 27 12.03 2.48 31.16
C ALA A 27 11.64 3.78 30.44
N PHE A 28 12.59 4.72 30.27
CA PHE A 28 12.34 5.96 29.53
C PHE A 28 12.54 5.82 28.03
N THR A 29 13.51 5.01 27.61
CA THR A 29 13.92 4.91 26.20
C THR A 29 12.91 4.09 25.37
N ILE A 30 12.36 3.01 25.94
CA ILE A 30 11.46 2.11 25.20
C ILE A 30 10.17 2.81 24.73
N PRO A 31 9.43 3.57 25.57
CA PRO A 31 8.22 4.27 25.12
C PRO A 31 8.48 5.27 23.98
N ALA A 32 9.58 6.03 24.06
CA ALA A 32 9.97 6.99 23.04
C ALA A 32 10.29 6.31 21.71
N MET A 33 11.04 5.19 21.74
CA MET A 33 11.36 4.41 20.54
C MET A 33 10.11 3.81 19.88
N LEU A 34 9.14 3.35 20.65
CA LEU A 34 7.89 2.80 20.10
C LEU A 34 7.09 3.86 19.31
N GLY A 35 7.07 5.11 19.76
CA GLY A 35 6.43 6.22 19.05
C GLY A 35 7.09 6.52 17.69
N PHE A 36 8.43 6.57 17.66
CA PHE A 36 9.17 6.80 16.41
C PHE A 36 9.01 5.66 15.41
N VAL A 37 8.98 4.41 15.87
CA VAL A 37 8.77 3.24 14.99
C VAL A 37 7.38 3.29 14.35
N GLU A 38 6.36 3.70 15.10
CA GLU A 38 4.99 3.83 14.58
C GLU A 38 4.87 4.93 13.51
N ASP A 39 5.46 6.11 13.75
CA ASP A 39 5.49 7.19 12.74
C ASP A 39 6.29 6.80 11.49
N ALA A 40 7.44 6.14 11.67
CA ALA A 40 8.25 5.63 10.58
C ALA A 40 7.47 4.61 9.72
N ARG A 41 6.67 3.74 10.34
CA ARG A 41 5.79 2.80 9.63
C ARG A 41 4.71 3.50 8.83
N GLY A 42 4.05 4.50 9.41
CA GLY A 42 3.05 5.30 8.68
C GLY A 42 3.67 5.98 7.45
N LYS A 43 4.86 6.57 7.61
CA LYS A 43 5.61 7.20 6.51
C LYS A 43 6.05 6.20 5.45
N ALA A 44 6.51 5.01 5.85
CA ALA A 44 6.86 3.94 4.92
C ALA A 44 5.64 3.51 4.09
N ALA A 45 4.48 3.32 4.71
CA ALA A 45 3.25 2.98 3.99
C ALA A 45 2.86 4.05 2.96
N ILE A 46 3.03 5.33 3.28
CA ILE A 46 2.79 6.43 2.33
C ILE A 46 3.76 6.37 1.15
N ALA A 47 5.04 6.09 1.41
CA ALA A 47 6.05 5.96 0.37
C ALA A 47 5.72 4.79 -0.58
N GLU A 48 5.39 3.62 -0.03
CA GLU A 48 4.95 2.44 -0.78
C GLU A 48 3.73 2.76 -1.66
N ALA A 49 2.71 3.43 -1.12
CA ALA A 49 1.52 3.81 -1.91
C ALA A 49 1.85 4.80 -3.04
N ARG A 50 2.79 5.74 -2.81
CA ARG A 50 3.25 6.68 -3.84
C ARG A 50 4.06 6.00 -4.93
N GLU A 51 4.87 5.02 -4.58
CA GLU A 51 5.61 4.20 -5.52
C GLU A 51 4.64 3.48 -6.47
N VAL A 52 3.60 2.84 -5.92
CA VAL A 52 2.52 2.22 -6.73
C VAL A 52 1.83 3.26 -7.60
N TYR A 53 1.55 4.46 -7.10
CA TYR A 53 0.92 5.52 -7.89
C TYR A 53 1.76 5.92 -9.11
N VAL A 54 3.06 6.15 -8.92
CA VAL A 54 3.96 6.52 -10.02
C VAL A 54 4.11 5.37 -11.00
N ALA A 55 4.25 4.13 -10.51
CA ALA A 55 4.29 2.93 -11.32
C ALA A 55 3.00 2.74 -12.14
N ALA A 56 1.83 2.92 -11.52
CA ALA A 56 0.54 2.88 -12.17
C ALA A 56 0.41 3.94 -13.26
N GLN A 57 0.82 5.18 -12.98
CA GLN A 57 0.76 6.25 -13.96
C GLN A 57 1.68 5.98 -15.16
N GLY A 58 2.89 5.48 -14.93
CA GLY A 58 3.81 5.07 -16.00
C GLY A 58 3.25 3.92 -16.83
N ALA A 59 2.81 2.84 -16.17
CA ALA A 59 2.27 1.66 -16.84
C ALA A 59 1.01 1.98 -17.65
N ALA A 60 0.15 2.86 -17.12
CA ALA A 60 -1.04 3.33 -17.80
C ALA A 60 -0.71 4.16 -19.04
N THR A 61 0.24 5.09 -18.94
CA THR A 61 0.66 5.94 -20.07
C THR A 61 1.17 5.08 -21.24
N GLU A 62 1.90 4.01 -20.94
CA GLU A 62 2.45 3.14 -21.98
C GLU A 62 1.43 2.18 -22.60
N LEU A 63 0.63 1.50 -21.78
CA LEU A 63 -0.31 0.50 -22.28
C LEU A 63 -1.53 1.14 -22.95
N ILE A 64 -1.91 2.33 -22.52
CA ILE A 64 -3.10 2.98 -23.05
C ILE A 64 -2.84 3.68 -24.39
N GLY A 65 -1.58 4.04 -24.70
CA GLY A 65 -1.18 4.42 -26.06
C GLY A 65 -1.37 3.31 -27.11
N THR A 66 -1.58 2.06 -26.68
CA THR A 66 -1.86 0.90 -27.54
C THR A 66 -3.32 0.45 -27.53
N LEU A 67 -4.20 1.15 -26.79
CA LEU A 67 -5.63 0.86 -26.81
C LEU A 67 -6.25 1.40 -28.11
N ASP A 68 -6.72 0.49 -28.96
CA ASP A 68 -7.87 0.83 -29.80
C ASP A 68 -9.01 1.19 -28.84
N LYS A 69 -9.62 2.36 -29.05
CA LYS A 69 -10.68 2.90 -28.18
C LYS A 69 -11.78 1.87 -27.98
N VAL A 70 -11.75 1.14 -26.87
CA VAL A 70 -12.76 0.13 -26.57
C VAL A 70 -13.95 0.86 -25.96
N PRO A 71 -15.16 0.76 -26.53
CA PRO A 71 -16.35 1.34 -25.93
C PRO A 71 -16.62 0.70 -24.57
N VAL A 72 -17.00 1.51 -23.60
CA VAL A 72 -17.26 1.05 -22.23
C VAL A 72 -18.71 0.71 -22.06
N ASN A 73 -18.94 -0.57 -21.84
CA ASN A 73 -20.15 -1.13 -21.29
C ASN A 73 -19.80 -1.63 -19.89
N ASP A 74 -20.42 -1.03 -18.87
CA ASP A 74 -20.04 -1.14 -17.44
C ASP A 74 -20.05 -2.55 -16.83
N ASN A 75 -20.47 -3.59 -17.56
CA ASN A 75 -20.71 -4.90 -16.97
C ASN A 75 -19.93 -6.02 -17.66
N THR A 76 -19.03 -6.61 -16.85
CA THR A 76 -18.69 -8.04 -16.79
C THR A 76 -18.25 -8.74 -18.09
N ASN A 77 -17.01 -9.25 -18.04
CA ASN A 77 -16.54 -10.42 -18.82
C ASN A 77 -16.23 -10.21 -20.31
N ASP A 78 -15.87 -9.00 -20.74
CA ASP A 78 -15.22 -8.91 -22.05
C ASP A 78 -13.72 -9.29 -21.91
N GLY A 79 -13.28 -10.26 -22.72
CA GLY A 79 -11.94 -10.86 -22.61
C GLY A 79 -10.82 -9.82 -22.77
N ALA A 80 -11.07 -8.77 -23.55
CA ALA A 80 -10.14 -7.67 -23.80
C ALA A 80 -9.81 -6.86 -22.52
N TYR A 81 -10.81 -6.42 -21.75
CA TYR A 81 -10.56 -5.66 -20.51
C TYR A 81 -9.91 -6.51 -19.42
N THR A 82 -10.21 -7.81 -19.38
CA THR A 82 -9.57 -8.73 -18.43
C THR A 82 -8.08 -8.85 -18.71
N GLN A 83 -7.69 -8.91 -19.99
CA GLN A 83 -6.28 -8.98 -20.37
C GLN A 83 -5.57 -7.65 -20.13
N LEU A 84 -6.20 -6.52 -20.47
CA LEU A 84 -5.62 -5.20 -20.21
C LEU A 84 -5.37 -4.93 -18.72
N ARG A 85 -6.30 -5.32 -17.86
CA ARG A 85 -6.10 -5.23 -16.40
C ARG A 85 -4.92 -6.10 -15.95
N LYS A 86 -4.78 -7.30 -16.53
CA LYS A 86 -3.64 -8.19 -16.27
C LYS A 86 -2.32 -7.59 -16.71
N ASP A 87 -2.26 -7.05 -17.92
CA ASP A 87 -1.04 -6.49 -18.49
C ASP A 87 -0.61 -5.22 -17.73
N LEU A 88 -1.58 -4.36 -17.40
CA LEU A 88 -1.36 -3.17 -16.58
C LEU A 88 -0.85 -3.53 -15.19
N GLY A 89 -1.49 -4.49 -14.54
CA GLY A 89 -1.03 -4.99 -13.25
C GLY A 89 0.34 -5.66 -13.29
N ALA A 90 0.63 -6.43 -14.34
CA ALA A 90 1.93 -7.04 -14.54
C ALA A 90 3.03 -5.98 -14.74
N LYS A 91 2.75 -4.91 -15.50
CA LYS A 91 3.67 -3.78 -15.65
C LYS A 91 3.87 -3.02 -14.34
N ILE A 92 2.81 -2.73 -13.60
CA ILE A 92 2.91 -2.07 -12.29
C ILE A 92 3.81 -2.89 -11.37
N LYS A 93 3.59 -4.21 -11.31
CA LYS A 93 4.45 -5.12 -10.54
C LYS A 93 5.91 -5.08 -11.02
N ALA A 94 6.14 -5.00 -12.33
CA ALA A 94 7.47 -4.90 -12.90
C ALA A 94 8.16 -3.56 -12.60
N TYR A 95 7.41 -2.50 -12.30
CA TYR A 95 7.95 -1.19 -11.89
C TYR A 95 8.25 -1.11 -10.40
N VAL A 96 7.44 -1.79 -9.59
CA VAL A 96 7.61 -1.88 -8.12
C VAL A 96 8.59 -3.00 -7.72
N LYS A 97 9.23 -3.67 -8.70
CA LYS A 97 10.35 -4.64 -8.60
C LYS A 97 10.59 -5.39 -7.27
N GLY A 98 9.54 -5.91 -6.64
CA GLY A 98 9.66 -6.66 -5.39
C GLY A 98 9.82 -5.82 -4.12
N ASP A 99 9.86 -4.49 -4.25
CA ASP A 99 9.81 -3.54 -3.12
C ASP A 99 8.50 -3.68 -2.35
N ILE A 100 7.42 -4.05 -3.07
CA ILE A 100 6.13 -4.38 -2.47
C ILE A 100 5.65 -5.76 -2.96
N PRO A 101 5.47 -6.74 -2.04
CA PRO A 101 5.13 -8.12 -2.40
C PRO A 101 3.65 -8.26 -2.78
N PHE A 102 3.33 -7.97 -4.04
CA PHE A 102 2.01 -8.20 -4.61
C PHE A 102 1.91 -9.53 -5.36
N SER A 103 0.84 -10.27 -5.10
CA SER A 103 0.28 -11.22 -6.06
C SER A 103 -0.63 -10.48 -7.05
N PHE A 104 -0.91 -11.06 -8.21
CA PHE A 104 -1.84 -10.45 -9.15
C PHE A 104 -3.14 -11.25 -9.22
N GLY A 105 -4.28 -10.57 -9.25
CA GLY A 105 -5.60 -11.20 -9.29
C GLY A 105 -6.59 -10.28 -9.97
N SER A 106 -7.19 -10.78 -11.06
CA SER A 106 -8.13 -10.05 -11.90
C SER A 106 -9.56 -10.13 -11.36
N LEU A 107 -9.79 -9.77 -10.10
CA LEU A 107 -11.11 -9.95 -9.49
C LEU A 107 -11.65 -8.60 -9.03
N LYS A 108 -12.64 -8.09 -9.77
CA LYS A 108 -13.55 -7.06 -9.27
C LYS A 108 -14.02 -7.49 -7.87
N GLY A 109 -13.57 -6.79 -6.83
CA GLY A 109 -14.20 -6.82 -5.51
C GLY A 109 -13.78 -7.92 -4.53
N ASN A 110 -12.60 -8.54 -4.64
CA ASN A 110 -12.14 -9.42 -3.55
C ASN A 110 -10.66 -9.23 -3.18
N ALA A 111 -10.35 -8.11 -2.54
CA ALA A 111 -9.05 -7.81 -1.93
C ALA A 111 -8.74 -8.63 -0.66
N ASN A 112 -9.31 -9.84 -0.52
CA ASN A 112 -9.06 -10.74 0.61
C ASN A 112 -7.86 -11.67 0.41
N SER A 113 -6.98 -11.38 -0.54
CA SER A 113 -5.65 -11.99 -0.69
C SER A 113 -4.66 -10.88 -1.02
N ASN A 114 -3.36 -11.03 -0.71
CA ASN A 114 -2.29 -10.05 -0.98
C ASN A 114 -2.11 -9.77 -2.48
N VAL A 115 -3.10 -9.12 -3.07
CA VAL A 115 -3.33 -9.00 -4.49
C VAL A 115 -3.37 -7.53 -4.87
N LEU A 116 -2.76 -7.21 -6.02
CA LEU A 116 -2.98 -5.98 -6.76
C LEU A 116 -4.20 -6.16 -7.67
N ASP A 117 -5.26 -5.41 -7.41
CA ASP A 117 -6.41 -5.26 -8.30
C ASP A 117 -6.29 -3.95 -9.08
N VAL A 118 -6.59 -4.02 -10.38
CA VAL A 118 -6.51 -2.89 -11.29
C VAL A 118 -7.83 -2.77 -12.01
N SER A 119 -8.48 -1.62 -11.85
CA SER A 119 -9.76 -1.33 -12.48
C SER A 119 -9.67 -0.09 -13.36
N LEU A 120 -10.35 -0.17 -14.50
CA LEU A 120 -10.51 0.91 -15.47
C LEU A 120 -11.94 1.47 -15.34
N ASP A 121 -12.10 2.79 -15.27
CA ASP A 121 -13.39 3.47 -15.02
C ASP A 121 -13.52 4.76 -15.85
N ASN A 122 -14.69 5.04 -16.41
CA ASN A 122 -14.97 6.15 -17.34
C ASN A 122 -15.41 7.48 -16.71
N GLY A 123 -15.06 7.72 -15.45
CA GLY A 123 -15.31 9.03 -14.84
C GLY A 123 -16.49 9.05 -13.87
N ASN A 124 -17.35 8.03 -13.88
CA ASN A 124 -18.36 7.86 -12.84
C ASN A 124 -17.69 7.24 -11.62
N PHE A 125 -17.14 8.08 -10.73
CA PHE A 125 -16.69 7.66 -9.39
C PHE A 125 -17.82 7.10 -8.50
N LYS A 126 -19.01 6.87 -9.08
CA LYS A 126 -20.21 6.38 -8.43
C LYS A 126 -20.34 4.88 -8.72
N TYR A 127 -19.87 4.14 -7.72
CA TYR A 127 -19.78 2.69 -7.54
C TYR A 127 -18.44 2.02 -7.93
N PRO A 128 -17.72 1.40 -6.97
CA PRO A 128 -17.88 1.42 -5.52
C PRO A 128 -16.55 1.71 -4.81
N PHE A 129 -16.12 2.97 -4.73
CA PHE A 129 -14.87 3.33 -4.03
C PHE A 129 -15.04 4.43 -2.98
N THR A 130 -16.29 4.89 -2.82
CA THR A 130 -16.74 5.70 -1.67
C THR A 130 -17.07 4.83 -0.47
N ASP A 131 -17.40 3.56 -0.69
CA ASP A 131 -17.68 2.59 0.35
C ASP A 131 -16.39 1.83 0.70
N GLU A 132 -15.97 1.91 1.96
CA GLU A 132 -14.75 1.29 2.43
C GLU A 132 -14.71 -0.23 2.24
N THR A 133 -15.87 -0.89 2.11
CA THR A 133 -15.97 -2.34 1.91
C THR A 133 -15.30 -2.83 0.62
N TYR A 134 -15.12 -1.95 -0.36
CA TYR A 134 -14.48 -2.24 -1.64
C TYR A 134 -13.01 -1.82 -1.70
N LEU A 135 -12.54 -1.07 -0.70
CA LEU A 135 -11.12 -0.79 -0.53
C LEU A 135 -10.40 -2.03 0.01
N PRO A 136 -9.10 -2.20 -0.26
CA PRO A 136 -8.32 -3.29 0.30
C PRO A 136 -8.43 -3.36 1.83
N GLN A 137 -8.68 -4.56 2.33
CA GLN A 137 -8.93 -4.82 3.75
C GLN A 137 -7.81 -5.64 4.42
N LYS A 138 -7.09 -6.44 3.64
CA LYS A 138 -5.99 -7.28 4.12
C LYS A 138 -4.63 -6.61 3.89
N LYS A 139 -3.67 -6.98 4.72
CA LYS A 139 -2.26 -6.56 4.60
C LYS A 139 -1.69 -6.83 3.22
N GLY A 140 -0.85 -5.93 2.70
CA GLY A 140 -0.18 -6.09 1.41
C GLY A 140 -1.10 -6.15 0.20
N CYS A 141 -2.36 -5.69 0.33
CA CYS A 141 -3.30 -5.60 -0.78
C CYS A 141 -3.30 -4.20 -1.36
N CYS A 142 -3.47 -4.10 -2.68
CA CYS A 142 -3.54 -2.82 -3.36
C CYS A 142 -4.67 -2.81 -4.39
N LEU A 143 -5.27 -1.64 -4.55
CA LEU A 143 -6.26 -1.35 -5.57
C LEU A 143 -5.82 -0.09 -6.30
N VAL A 144 -5.78 -0.17 -7.63
CA VAL A 144 -5.43 0.94 -8.51
C VAL A 144 -6.60 1.18 -9.47
N LEU A 145 -7.05 2.44 -9.55
CA LEU A 145 -8.07 2.88 -10.49
C LEU A 145 -7.49 3.85 -11.49
N ILE A 146 -7.73 3.58 -12.77
CA ILE A 146 -7.21 4.37 -13.88
C ILE A 146 -8.37 4.75 -14.80
N GLY A 147 -8.42 6.02 -15.19
CA GLY A 147 -9.45 6.55 -16.08
C GLY A 147 -9.54 8.08 -16.06
N GLY A 148 -10.22 8.67 -17.03
CA GLY A 148 -10.41 10.11 -17.11
C GLY A 148 -11.81 10.57 -16.66
N ALA A 149 -11.89 11.77 -16.09
CA ALA A 149 -13.14 12.39 -15.70
C ALA A 149 -13.87 12.95 -16.94
N GLY A 150 -15.08 12.47 -17.22
CA GLY A 150 -15.91 12.94 -18.34
C GLY A 150 -15.63 12.24 -19.68
N GLU A 151 -14.93 11.11 -19.67
CA GLU A 151 -14.64 10.35 -20.88
C GLU A 151 -15.77 9.42 -21.29
N THR A 152 -16.02 9.36 -22.59
CA THR A 152 -17.00 8.41 -23.16
C THR A 152 -16.35 7.11 -23.60
N GLN A 153 -15.01 7.05 -23.68
CA GLN A 153 -14.23 5.87 -24.10
C GLN A 153 -12.91 5.79 -23.32
N ILE A 154 -12.46 4.58 -22.97
CA ILE A 154 -11.16 4.40 -22.29
C ILE A 154 -10.04 4.76 -23.27
N GLY A 155 -9.13 5.64 -22.85
CA GLY A 155 -7.94 6.03 -23.59
C GLY A 155 -7.97 7.42 -24.19
N GLU A 156 -8.99 8.22 -23.88
CA GLU A 156 -9.04 9.64 -24.27
C GLU A 156 -8.09 10.50 -23.40
N GLN A 157 -8.01 10.23 -22.09
CA GLN A 157 -6.98 10.69 -21.15
C GLN A 157 -6.73 9.64 -20.07
N VAL A 158 -5.48 9.49 -19.70
CA VAL A 158 -5.03 8.40 -18.83
C VAL A 158 -4.47 8.96 -17.55
N LYS A 159 -5.28 8.91 -16.50
CA LYS A 159 -4.87 9.38 -15.18
C LYS A 159 -5.19 8.32 -14.14
N VAL A 160 -4.27 8.08 -13.24
CA VAL A 160 -4.53 7.33 -12.02
C VAL A 160 -5.43 8.21 -11.14
N ARG A 161 -6.61 7.69 -10.76
CA ARG A 161 -7.58 8.43 -9.93
C ARG A 161 -7.60 7.99 -8.48
N LEU A 162 -7.31 6.72 -8.23
CA LEU A 162 -7.20 6.18 -6.89
C LEU A 162 -6.06 5.17 -6.84
N VAL A 163 -5.24 5.29 -5.81
CA VAL A 163 -4.44 4.17 -5.30
C VAL A 163 -4.83 3.97 -3.85
N SER A 164 -5.29 2.77 -3.53
CA SER A 164 -5.49 2.33 -2.15
C SER A 164 -4.52 1.20 -1.86
N TYR A 165 -3.75 1.32 -0.79
CA TYR A 165 -2.77 0.33 -0.38
C TYR A 165 -2.86 0.08 1.12
N VAL A 166 -2.85 -1.19 1.52
CA VAL A 166 -2.72 -1.59 2.91
C VAL A 166 -1.31 -2.13 3.13
N ASP A 167 -0.63 -1.57 4.12
CA ASP A 167 0.75 -1.92 4.45
C ASP A 167 0.92 -3.40 4.85
N GLN A 168 2.18 -3.85 4.90
CA GLN A 168 2.49 -5.25 5.25
C GLN A 168 2.08 -5.64 6.68
N THR A 169 1.93 -4.67 7.58
CA THR A 169 1.44 -4.94 8.94
C THR A 169 -0.10 -5.01 9.01
N GLY A 170 -0.82 -4.50 8.00
CA GLY A 170 -2.28 -4.44 7.98
C GLY A 170 -2.86 -3.35 8.89
N LYS A 171 -2.03 -2.41 9.34
CA LYS A 171 -2.36 -1.37 10.32
C LYS A 171 -2.63 -0.04 9.65
N TYR A 172 -2.06 0.21 8.48
CA TYR A 172 -2.20 1.45 7.74
C TYR A 172 -2.79 1.19 6.36
N ARG A 173 -3.81 1.97 6.02
CA ARG A 173 -4.34 2.07 4.66
C ARG A 173 -4.09 3.47 4.15
N ILE A 174 -3.46 3.57 3.00
CA ILE A 174 -3.18 4.83 2.33
C ILE A 174 -4.07 4.92 1.10
N ASN A 175 -4.85 5.99 1.00
CA ASN A 175 -5.66 6.29 -0.17
C ASN A 175 -5.15 7.57 -0.81
N ILE A 176 -4.60 7.47 -2.00
CA ILE A 176 -4.22 8.62 -2.83
C ILE A 176 -5.35 8.79 -3.84
N LYS A 177 -6.15 9.85 -3.69
CA LYS A 177 -7.32 10.17 -4.53
C LYS A 177 -7.03 11.43 -5.32
N VAL A 178 -7.30 11.41 -6.63
CA VAL A 178 -7.29 12.62 -7.45
C VAL A 178 -8.66 13.27 -7.35
N ASN A 179 -8.70 14.57 -7.07
CA ASN A 179 -9.95 15.33 -7.06
C ASN A 179 -10.41 15.57 -8.51
N ASP A 180 -11.61 15.09 -8.83
CA ASP A 180 -12.16 15.06 -10.19
C ASP A 180 -12.57 16.44 -10.74
N GLN A 181 -12.40 17.51 -9.98
CA GLN A 181 -12.50 18.86 -10.53
C GLN A 181 -11.26 19.17 -11.38
N LYS A 182 -11.26 18.65 -12.63
CA LYS A 182 -10.39 18.98 -13.76
C LYS A 182 -8.91 19.25 -13.40
N GLY A 183 -8.28 18.31 -12.70
CA GLY A 183 -6.84 18.39 -12.39
C GLY A 183 -6.52 18.96 -11.02
N GLY A 184 -7.44 18.83 -10.06
CA GLY A 184 -7.17 19.10 -8.65
C GLY A 184 -6.02 18.24 -8.12
N ALA A 185 -5.30 18.76 -7.13
CA ALA A 185 -4.21 18.05 -6.48
C ALA A 185 -4.70 16.71 -5.91
N SER A 186 -3.82 15.70 -5.93
CA SER A 186 -4.09 14.42 -5.27
C SER A 186 -4.16 14.63 -3.76
N GLU A 187 -5.25 14.19 -3.14
CA GLU A 187 -5.39 14.11 -1.70
C GLU A 187 -4.87 12.76 -1.21
N THR A 188 -3.98 12.77 -0.22
CA THR A 188 -3.51 11.54 0.45
C THR A 188 -4.21 11.42 1.79
N VAL A 189 -5.09 10.43 1.92
CA VAL A 189 -5.78 10.09 3.17
C VAL A 189 -5.09 8.88 3.78
N VAL A 190 -4.60 9.04 5.00
CA VAL A 190 -3.97 7.97 5.79
C VAL A 190 -4.98 7.50 6.82
N GLN A 191 -5.27 6.20 6.82
CA GLN A 191 -6.18 5.59 7.79
C GLN A 191 -5.44 4.55 8.60
N LYS A 192 -5.68 4.55 9.90
CA LYS A 192 -5.11 3.60 10.85
C LYS A 192 -6.20 2.62 11.31
N LYS A 193 -5.85 1.35 11.34
CA LYS A 193 -6.75 0.30 11.83
C LYS A 193 -6.76 0.27 13.35
N ILE A 194 -7.94 0.44 13.94
CA ILE A 194 -8.18 0.29 15.38
C ILE A 194 -9.24 -0.79 15.56
N GLY A 195 -8.83 -1.96 16.05
CA GLY A 195 -9.68 -3.15 16.09
C GLY A 195 -10.02 -3.62 14.67
N THR A 196 -11.30 -3.59 14.32
CA THR A 196 -11.81 -3.93 12.99
C THR A 196 -12.09 -2.72 12.10
N ALA A 197 -12.09 -1.50 12.67
CA ALA A 197 -12.45 -0.27 11.98
C ALA A 197 -11.22 0.50 11.47
N TRP A 198 -11.40 1.22 10.36
CA TRP A 198 -10.45 2.20 9.86
C TRP A 198 -10.82 3.59 10.38
N GLN A 199 -9.83 4.33 10.87
CA GLN A 199 -9.96 5.70 11.36
C GLN A 199 -8.99 6.62 10.65
#